data_AF-A0A3L7MZS8-F1
#
_entry.id   AF-A0A3L7MZS8-F1
#
_cell.length_a   1.000
_cell.length_b   1.000
_cell.length_c   1.000
_cell.angle_alpha   90.00
_cell.angle_beta   90.00
_cell.angle_gamma   90.00
#
_symmetry.space_group_name_H-M   'P 1'
#
loop_
_entity.id
_entity.type
_entity.pdbx_description
1 polymer ?
#
loop_
_entity_poly.entity_id
_entity_poly.type
_entity_poly.pdbx_seq_one_letter_code
_entity_poly.pdbx_strand_id
1 'polypeptide(L)'
;MASTIKNKPDSVPASINANPATYSLGFLVLFVAIAYALLQLLPLAWFNLLKFPATSTSNITLALVGFGLGITALIVIGKNKIFHELPGLKAGIFIGFVLVLANLYFDSIWGKFTESLVFDKRVFPESFGVGLAGAGAALAAIGSFIFFFRPSNIKLFTRIEEQGWFSRDSFKQNQGSKIRRGTIMCLLILFGTGIMTLVRNDTLARNGSNWQIEIPYTGKVKISPDKVGDALAILQSAGYKNDGELLVSRADFRMANSAIDPNLFIKIGLLTGDSKYKIGEIVSKDSFQEESRELIKNDRKPAESVPLKVAEGTVIYRSLILLPGIQFSGPILLIILALWISWKVVNIPVFA
;
A
#
# COMPACT_ATOMS: atom_id res chain seq x y z
N MET A 1 5.27 42.15 50.88
CA MET A 1 4.01 41.38 50.91
C MET A 1 3.76 40.85 49.51
N ALA A 2 4.08 39.58 49.26
CA ALA A 2 3.88 38.94 47.96
C ALA A 2 2.69 37.97 48.09
N SER A 3 1.59 38.25 47.39
CA SER A 3 0.44 37.36 47.34
C SER A 3 0.72 36.24 46.33
N THR A 4 1.20 35.11 46.82
CA THR A 4 1.27 33.87 46.04
C THR A 4 -0.13 33.28 45.95
N ILE A 5 -0.94 33.73 44.99
CA ILE A 5 -2.19 33.05 44.62
C ILE A 5 -1.79 31.78 43.87
N LYS A 6 -1.63 30.70 44.62
CA LYS A 6 -1.46 29.35 44.11
C LYS A 6 -2.83 28.85 43.65
N ASN A 7 -3.24 29.23 42.45
CA ASN A 7 -4.35 28.56 41.74
C ASN A 7 -3.87 27.15 41.35
N LYS A 8 -3.89 26.22 42.31
CA LYS A 8 -4.05 24.81 41.98
C LYS A 8 -5.52 24.66 41.58
N PRO A 9 -5.86 24.27 40.34
CA PRO A 9 -7.21 23.80 40.08
C PRO A 9 -7.45 22.57 40.95
N ASP A 10 -8.60 22.58 41.58
CA ASP A 10 -9.07 21.59 42.53
C ASP A 10 -8.95 20.15 42.00
N SER A 11 -8.76 19.25 42.95
CA SER A 11 -8.71 17.80 42.78
C SER A 11 -9.67 17.28 41.70
N VAL A 12 -9.09 16.73 40.63
CA VAL A 12 -9.81 15.97 39.61
C VAL A 12 -10.61 14.87 40.32
N PRO A 13 -11.94 14.79 40.13
CA PRO A 13 -12.72 13.71 40.71
C PRO A 13 -12.20 12.38 40.15
N ALA A 14 -12.03 11.40 41.03
CA ALA A 14 -11.72 10.04 40.65
C ALA A 14 -12.86 9.49 39.79
N SER A 15 -12.71 9.50 38.47
CA SER A 15 -13.57 8.70 37.60
C SER A 15 -12.82 8.28 36.35
N ILE A 16 -12.73 6.96 36.22
CA ILE A 16 -12.17 6.14 35.16
C ILE A 16 -10.64 6.01 35.22
N ASN A 17 -10.18 4.82 35.61
CA ASN A 17 -8.85 4.26 35.29
C ASN A 17 -8.71 4.10 33.76
N ALA A 18 -8.87 5.20 33.02
CA ALA A 18 -8.90 5.25 31.58
C ALA A 18 -7.47 5.38 31.08
N ASN A 19 -6.93 4.31 30.49
CA ASN A 19 -5.69 4.44 29.73
C ASN A 19 -5.99 5.28 28.47
N PRO A 20 -5.41 6.48 28.28
CA PRO A 20 -5.65 7.32 27.11
C PRO A 20 -5.27 6.61 25.79
N ALA A 21 -4.38 5.61 25.83
CA ALA A 21 -4.09 4.75 24.70
C ALA A 21 -5.30 3.91 24.25
N THR A 22 -6.08 3.35 25.19
CA THR A 22 -7.25 2.53 24.84
C THR A 22 -8.35 3.36 24.20
N TYR A 23 -8.61 4.56 24.74
CA TYR A 23 -9.60 5.47 24.16
C TYR A 23 -9.15 6.00 22.80
N SER A 24 -7.86 6.34 22.63
CA SER A 24 -7.36 6.78 21.33
C SER A 24 -7.46 5.68 20.28
N LEU A 25 -7.23 4.42 20.63
CA LEU A 25 -7.46 3.29 19.73
C LEU A 25 -8.95 3.18 19.34
N GLY A 26 -9.88 3.27 20.31
CA GLY A 26 -11.31 3.23 20.03
C GLY A 26 -11.78 4.36 19.12
N PHE A 27 -11.33 5.58 19.38
CA PHE A 27 -11.63 6.73 18.52
C PHE A 27 -10.94 6.64 17.16
N LEU A 28 -9.76 6.04 17.07
CA LEU A 28 -9.11 5.75 15.79
C LEU A 28 -9.92 4.77 14.96
N VAL A 29 -10.41 3.68 15.56
CA VAL A 29 -11.29 2.71 14.87
C VAL A 29 -12.55 3.41 14.38
N LEU A 30 -13.18 4.24 15.22
CA LEU A 30 -14.34 5.04 14.82
C LEU A 30 -14.00 6.01 13.67
N PHE A 31 -12.86 6.71 13.75
CA PHE A 31 -12.41 7.64 12.71
C PHE A 31 -12.17 6.93 11.38
N VAL A 32 -11.48 5.78 11.39
CA VAL A 32 -11.25 4.96 10.21
C VAL A 32 -12.56 4.41 9.65
N ALA A 33 -13.50 3.98 10.51
CA ALA A 33 -14.82 3.52 10.08
C ALA A 33 -15.63 4.64 9.42
N ILE A 34 -15.62 5.86 9.97
CA ILE A 34 -16.27 7.03 9.37
C ILE A 34 -15.60 7.38 8.03
N ALA A 35 -14.27 7.40 7.99
CA ALA A 35 -13.52 7.65 6.75
C ALA A 35 -13.86 6.59 5.69
N TYR A 36 -13.88 5.31 6.04
CA TYR A 36 -14.28 4.22 5.15
C TYR A 36 -15.73 4.38 4.68
N ALA A 37 -16.66 4.69 5.58
CA ALA A 37 -18.05 4.92 5.21
C ALA A 37 -18.19 6.05 4.18
N LEU A 38 -17.50 7.18 4.41
CA LEU A 38 -17.54 8.35 3.52
C LEU A 38 -16.80 8.14 2.19
N LEU A 39 -15.66 7.44 2.22
CA LEU A 39 -14.77 7.30 1.07
C LEU A 39 -15.08 6.07 0.21
N GLN A 40 -15.68 5.03 0.80
CA GLN A 40 -15.96 3.75 0.15
C GLN A 40 -17.46 3.48 0.03
N LEU A 41 -18.15 3.34 1.16
CA LEU A 41 -19.52 2.83 1.19
C LEU A 41 -20.49 3.81 0.52
N LEU A 42 -20.29 5.10 0.79
CA LEU A 42 -21.16 6.16 0.30
C LEU A 42 -21.07 6.31 -1.24
N PRO A 43 -19.87 6.42 -1.87
CA PRO A 43 -19.76 6.34 -3.33
C PRO A 43 -20.32 5.05 -3.92
N LEU A 44 -20.05 3.90 -3.28
CA LEU A 44 -20.49 2.59 -3.77
C LEU A 44 -22.02 2.49 -3.77
N ALA A 45 -22.68 2.96 -2.71
CA ALA A 45 -24.14 3.02 -2.63
C ALA A 45 -24.74 3.93 -3.71
N TRP A 46 -24.13 5.08 -3.99
CA TRP A 46 -24.64 6.00 -5.02
C TRP A 46 -24.54 5.43 -6.44
N PHE A 47 -23.42 4.80 -6.79
CA PHE A 47 -23.25 4.23 -8.13
C PHE A 47 -24.11 2.98 -8.34
N ASN A 48 -24.22 2.12 -7.31
CA ASN A 48 -24.93 0.85 -7.45
C ASN A 48 -26.44 0.97 -7.21
N LEU A 49 -26.84 1.78 -6.23
CA LEU A 49 -28.24 1.89 -5.81
C LEU A 49 -28.98 2.99 -6.57
N LEU A 50 -28.33 4.14 -6.80
CA LEU A 50 -28.96 5.31 -7.42
C LEU A 50 -28.66 5.43 -8.94
N LYS A 51 -27.79 4.56 -9.48
CA LYS A 51 -27.43 4.45 -10.91
C LYS A 51 -27.07 5.79 -11.58
N PHE A 52 -26.48 6.72 -10.84
CA PHE A 52 -26.12 8.01 -11.41
C PHE A 52 -25.00 7.88 -12.45
N PRO A 53 -25.09 8.56 -13.61
CA PRO A 53 -24.01 8.60 -14.60
C PRO A 53 -22.75 9.18 -13.98
N ALA A 54 -21.58 8.55 -14.18
CA ALA A 54 -20.32 8.94 -13.55
C ALA A 54 -19.89 10.40 -13.82
N THR A 55 -20.37 10.99 -14.93
CA THR A 55 -20.04 12.33 -15.41
C THR A 55 -21.04 13.43 -15.00
N SER A 56 -22.14 13.08 -14.31
CA SER A 56 -23.17 14.04 -13.94
C SER A 56 -22.71 14.97 -12.81
N THR A 57 -22.99 16.27 -12.92
CA THR A 57 -22.74 17.29 -11.89
C THR A 57 -23.38 16.94 -10.54
N SER A 58 -24.46 16.15 -10.56
CA SER A 58 -25.12 15.60 -9.37
C SER A 58 -24.18 14.79 -8.46
N ASN A 59 -23.17 14.13 -9.01
CA ASN A 59 -22.20 13.33 -8.23
C ASN A 59 -21.29 14.22 -7.38
N ILE A 60 -20.90 15.37 -7.91
CA ILE A 60 -20.04 16.32 -7.20
C ILE A 60 -20.84 16.95 -6.04
N THR A 61 -22.10 17.32 -6.29
CA THR A 61 -22.98 17.88 -5.25
C THR A 61 -23.24 16.88 -4.12
N LEU A 62 -23.55 15.62 -4.45
CA LEU A 62 -23.75 14.57 -3.45
C LEU A 62 -22.47 14.26 -2.66
N ALA A 63 -21.31 14.22 -3.33
CA ALA A 63 -20.02 14.08 -2.64
C ALA A 63 -19.80 15.23 -1.65
N LEU A 64 -20.02 16.48 -2.06
CA LEU A 64 -19.87 17.65 -1.19
C LEU A 64 -20.81 17.59 0.03
N VAL A 65 -22.07 17.19 -0.16
CA VAL A 65 -23.04 17.03 0.94
C VAL A 65 -22.62 15.90 1.87
N GLY A 66 -22.22 14.75 1.32
CA GLY A 66 -21.74 13.60 2.10
C GLY A 66 -20.51 13.95 2.95
N PHE A 67 -19.53 14.63 2.35
CA PHE A 67 -18.35 15.12 3.07
C PHE A 67 -18.72 16.18 4.11
N GLY A 68 -19.62 17.11 3.79
CA GLY A 68 -20.11 18.11 4.73
C GLY A 68 -20.74 17.48 5.98
N LEU A 69 -21.59 16.46 5.79
CA LEU A 69 -22.18 15.69 6.88
C LEU A 69 -21.12 14.93 7.70
N GLY A 70 -20.16 14.30 7.02
CA GLY A 70 -19.04 13.60 7.66
C GLY A 70 -18.19 14.51 8.54
N ILE A 71 -17.81 15.69 8.03
CA ILE A 71 -17.08 16.71 8.77
C ILE A 71 -17.91 17.20 9.96
N THR A 72 -19.20 17.43 9.77
CA THR A 72 -20.11 17.86 10.84
C THR A 72 -20.18 16.80 11.95
N ALA A 73 -20.31 15.52 11.61
CA ALA A 73 -20.30 14.42 12.56
C ALA A 73 -18.98 14.38 13.35
N LEU A 74 -17.83 14.54 12.69
CA LEU A 74 -16.53 14.61 13.35
C LEU A 74 -16.40 15.81 14.29
N ILE A 75 -16.95 16.98 13.92
CA ILE A 75 -16.98 18.16 14.79
C ILE A 75 -17.84 17.91 16.02
N VAL A 76 -19.01 17.28 15.86
CA VAL A 76 -19.90 16.94 16.98
C VAL A 76 -19.22 15.94 17.93
N ILE A 77 -18.58 14.91 17.38
CA ILE A 77 -17.81 13.93 18.17
C ILE A 77 -16.64 14.62 18.88
N GLY A 78 -15.91 15.51 18.19
CA GLY A 78 -14.76 16.23 18.75
C GLY A 78 -15.12 17.24 19.84
N LYS A 79 -16.39 17.69 19.92
CA LYS A 79 -16.90 18.52 21.03
C LYS A 79 -17.16 17.72 22.30
N ASN A 80 -17.07 16.39 22.27
CA ASN A 80 -17.29 15.55 23.44
C ASN A 80 -16.29 15.88 24.55
N LYS A 81 -16.74 15.87 25.82
CA LYS A 81 -15.96 16.28 27.00
C LYS A 81 -14.71 15.42 27.21
N ILE A 82 -14.76 14.16 26.77
CA ILE A 82 -13.66 13.19 26.84
C ILE A 82 -12.36 13.73 26.20
N PHE A 83 -12.46 14.53 25.13
CA PHE A 83 -11.31 15.14 24.45
C PHE A 83 -10.64 16.29 25.21
N HIS A 84 -11.29 16.82 26.25
CA HIS A 84 -10.75 17.86 27.12
C HIS A 84 -10.28 17.28 28.45
N GLU A 85 -10.90 16.17 28.90
CA GLU A 85 -10.61 15.52 30.18
C GLU A 85 -9.40 14.57 30.12
N LEU A 86 -9.08 14.00 28.96
CA LEU A 86 -7.94 13.09 28.77
C LEU A 86 -6.81 13.71 27.93
N PRO A 87 -5.74 14.25 28.54
CA PRO A 87 -4.59 14.76 27.81
C PRO A 87 -3.83 13.62 27.09
N GLY A 88 -3.45 13.84 25.83
CA GLY A 88 -2.76 12.87 24.98
C GLY A 88 -3.69 12.06 24.08
N LEU A 89 -5.01 12.19 24.21
CA LEU A 89 -5.98 11.45 23.39
C LEU A 89 -5.91 11.85 21.90
N LYS A 90 -5.82 13.15 21.61
CA LYS A 90 -5.83 13.64 20.20
C LYS A 90 -4.54 13.25 19.49
N ALA A 91 -3.41 13.46 20.17
CA ALA A 91 -2.10 13.03 19.67
C ALA A 91 -2.01 11.51 19.54
N GLY A 92 -2.61 10.75 20.46
CA GLY A 92 -2.69 9.29 20.40
C GLY A 92 -3.44 8.80 19.15
N ILE A 93 -4.59 9.39 18.81
CA ILE A 93 -5.33 9.05 17.57
C ILE A 93 -4.45 9.29 16.35
N PHE A 94 -3.80 10.45 16.26
CA PHE A 94 -2.93 10.79 15.15
C PHE A 94 -1.75 9.82 15.02
N ILE A 95 -1.05 9.55 16.12
CA ILE A 95 0.11 8.65 16.13
C ILE A 95 -0.30 7.22 15.82
N GLY A 96 -1.43 6.75 16.37
CA GLY A 96 -1.99 5.44 16.04
C GLY A 96 -2.27 5.32 14.55
N PHE A 97 -2.82 6.38 13.93
CA PHE A 97 -3.10 6.39 12.49
C PHE A 97 -1.82 6.33 11.66
N VAL A 98 -0.81 7.13 12.04
CA VAL A 98 0.51 7.09 11.41
C VAL A 98 1.16 5.71 11.56
N LEU A 99 1.06 5.07 12.72
CA LEU A 99 1.60 3.72 12.93
C LEU A 99 0.91 2.67 12.07
N VAL A 100 -0.42 2.74 11.91
CA VAL A 100 -1.15 1.84 11.00
C VAL A 100 -0.66 1.99 9.57
N LEU A 101 -0.54 3.24 9.08
CA LEU A 101 -0.02 3.50 7.74
C LEU A 101 1.44 3.07 7.58
N ALA A 102 2.27 3.32 8.60
CA ALA A 102 3.67 2.91 8.61
C ALA A 102 3.82 1.39 8.56
N ASN A 103 3.00 0.64 9.29
CA ASN A 103 2.98 -0.82 9.21
C ASN A 103 2.59 -1.30 7.82
N LEU A 104 1.51 -0.77 7.23
CA LEU A 104 1.10 -1.14 5.87
C LEU A 104 2.19 -0.86 4.82
N TYR A 105 2.86 0.29 4.95
CA TYR A 105 3.95 0.67 4.06
C TYR A 105 5.18 -0.22 4.27
N PHE A 106 5.55 -0.48 5.52
CA PHE A 106 6.64 -1.38 5.87
C PHE A 106 6.38 -2.80 5.36
N ASP A 107 5.18 -3.33 5.54
CA ASP A 107 4.77 -4.64 5.08
C ASP A 107 4.88 -4.76 3.55
N SER A 108 4.54 -3.70 2.82
CA SER A 108 4.70 -3.66 1.36
C SER A 108 6.18 -3.73 0.94
N ILE A 109 7.05 -2.94 1.58
CA ILE A 109 8.49 -2.95 1.30
C ILE A 109 9.12 -4.28 1.71
N TRP A 110 8.83 -4.74 2.92
CA TRP A 110 9.37 -5.98 3.48
C TRP A 110 8.92 -7.20 2.67
N GLY A 111 7.65 -7.22 2.28
CA GLY A 111 7.09 -8.25 1.41
C GLY A 111 7.77 -8.28 0.04
N LYS A 112 7.97 -7.12 -0.61
CA LYS A 112 8.70 -7.05 -1.90
C LYS A 112 10.16 -7.49 -1.77
N PHE A 113 10.82 -7.10 -0.68
CA PHE A 113 12.18 -7.53 -0.39
C PHE A 113 12.29 -9.04 -0.24
N THR A 114 11.45 -9.64 0.60
CA THR A 114 11.42 -11.09 0.83
C THR A 114 11.02 -11.86 -0.43
N GLU A 115 10.10 -11.32 -1.23
CA GLU A 115 9.71 -11.89 -2.51
C GLU A 115 10.87 -11.88 -3.51
N SER A 116 11.66 -10.80 -3.57
CA SER A 116 12.87 -10.74 -4.40
C SER A 116 13.91 -11.79 -4.01
N LEU A 117 14.07 -12.08 -2.71
CA LEU A 117 14.97 -13.15 -2.25
C LEU A 117 14.53 -14.54 -2.75
N VAL A 118 13.22 -14.79 -2.81
CA VAL A 118 12.64 -16.09 -3.23
C VAL A 118 12.63 -16.24 -4.75
N PHE A 119 12.16 -15.23 -5.47
CA PHE A 119 11.87 -15.33 -6.90
C PHE A 119 13.02 -14.83 -7.78
N ASP A 120 13.74 -13.78 -7.38
CA ASP A 120 14.81 -13.21 -8.21
C ASP A 120 16.16 -13.85 -7.87
N LYS A 121 16.52 -13.86 -6.58
CA LYS A 121 17.85 -14.29 -6.11
C LYS A 121 17.94 -15.77 -5.77
N ARG A 122 16.81 -16.49 -5.70
CA ARG A 122 16.73 -17.94 -5.41
C ARG A 122 17.43 -18.36 -4.10
N VAL A 123 17.44 -17.49 -3.09
CA VAL A 123 18.15 -17.76 -1.82
C VAL A 123 17.39 -18.76 -0.94
N PHE A 124 16.06 -18.73 -0.99
CA PHE A 124 15.20 -19.53 -0.11
C PHE A 124 14.01 -20.17 -0.84
N PRO A 125 13.45 -21.29 -0.32
CA PRO A 125 12.16 -21.84 -0.74
C PRO A 125 11.00 -20.86 -0.52
N GLU A 126 9.92 -21.03 -1.28
CA GLU A 126 8.74 -20.15 -1.21
C GLU A 126 8.05 -20.17 0.15
N SER A 127 7.88 -21.36 0.75
CA SER A 127 7.29 -21.53 2.08
C SER A 127 8.05 -20.76 3.16
N PHE A 128 9.38 -20.74 3.06
CA PHE A 128 10.23 -19.99 3.98
C PHE A 128 10.09 -18.47 3.77
N GLY A 129 10.04 -18.02 2.52
CA GLY A 129 9.86 -16.60 2.21
C GLY A 129 8.52 -16.05 2.70
N VAL A 130 7.43 -16.78 2.48
CA VAL A 130 6.09 -16.42 3.01
C VAL A 130 6.14 -16.36 4.54
N GLY A 131 6.78 -17.33 5.20
CA GLY A 131 6.98 -17.34 6.65
C GLY A 131 7.75 -16.12 7.15
N LEU A 132 8.83 -15.74 6.45
CA LEU A 132 9.66 -14.57 6.79
C LEU A 132 8.92 -13.24 6.58
N ALA A 133 8.13 -13.14 5.52
CA ALA A 133 7.28 -11.98 5.26
C ALA A 133 6.22 -11.81 6.36
N GLY A 134 5.52 -12.90 6.71
CA GLY A 134 4.54 -12.91 7.79
C GLY A 134 5.14 -12.61 9.16
N ALA A 135 6.33 -13.15 9.45
CA ALA A 135 7.04 -12.87 10.69
C ALA A 135 7.42 -11.39 10.81
N GLY A 136 7.91 -10.78 9.72
CA GLY A 136 8.24 -9.34 9.70
C GLY A 136 7.02 -8.46 9.95
N ALA A 137 5.90 -8.74 9.29
CA ALA A 137 4.64 -8.02 9.50
C ALA A 137 4.12 -8.16 10.94
N ALA A 138 4.16 -9.39 11.49
CA ALA A 138 3.77 -9.65 12.87
C ALA A 138 4.66 -8.89 13.87
N LEU A 139 5.98 -8.88 13.67
CA LEU A 139 6.91 -8.15 14.52
C LEU A 139 6.69 -6.63 14.44
N ALA A 140 6.43 -6.07 13.26
CA ALA A 140 6.13 -4.65 13.08
C ALA A 140 4.82 -4.26 13.80
N ALA A 141 3.78 -5.08 13.65
CA ALA A 141 2.50 -4.88 14.32
C ALA A 141 2.62 -4.99 15.85
N ILE A 142 3.31 -6.02 16.36
CA ILE A 142 3.57 -6.20 17.80
C ILE A 142 4.42 -5.05 18.33
N GLY A 143 5.47 -4.65 17.61
CA GLY A 143 6.33 -3.53 17.97
C GLY A 143 5.54 -2.21 18.06
N SER A 144 4.68 -1.95 17.08
CA SER A 144 3.77 -0.80 17.07
C SER A 144 2.78 -0.84 18.22
N PHE A 145 2.21 -2.01 18.51
CA PHE A 145 1.29 -2.21 19.64
C PHE A 145 1.99 -1.94 20.98
N ILE A 146 3.15 -2.55 21.21
CA ILE A 146 3.96 -2.34 22.42
C ILE A 146 4.36 -0.86 22.54
N PHE A 147 4.79 -0.24 21.44
CA PHE A 147 5.10 1.18 21.41
C PHE A 147 3.88 2.02 21.81
N PHE A 148 2.70 1.75 21.25
CA PHE A 148 1.51 2.54 21.50
C PHE A 148 1.04 2.50 22.97
N PHE A 149 1.12 1.33 23.60
CA PHE A 149 0.69 1.13 25.00
C PHE A 149 1.78 1.40 26.04
N ARG A 150 3.02 1.72 25.65
CA ARG A 150 4.11 1.96 26.59
C ARG A 150 3.89 3.26 27.39
N PRO A 151 4.01 3.26 28.73
CA PRO A 151 3.78 4.45 29.57
C PRO A 151 4.65 5.67 29.22
N SER A 152 5.89 5.43 28.75
CA SER A 152 6.79 6.51 28.30
C SER A 152 6.24 7.26 27.07
N ASN A 153 5.51 6.55 26.20
CA ASN A 153 5.00 7.11 24.95
C ASN A 153 3.70 7.89 25.19
N ILE A 154 2.93 7.55 26.22
CA ILE A 154 1.80 8.38 26.67
C ILE A 154 2.29 9.79 27.02
N LYS A 155 3.43 9.93 27.71
CA LYS A 155 4.05 11.25 27.98
C LYS A 155 4.45 11.99 26.70
N LEU A 156 4.83 11.26 25.65
CA LEU A 156 5.11 11.85 24.34
C LEU A 156 3.82 12.34 23.67
N PHE A 157 2.72 11.60 23.77
CA PHE A 157 1.41 12.03 23.25
C PHE A 157 0.95 13.30 23.93
N THR A 158 1.05 13.37 25.26
CA THR A 158 0.74 14.58 26.04
C THR A 158 1.60 15.77 25.60
N ARG A 159 2.93 15.61 25.47
CA ARG A 159 3.82 16.68 25.01
C ARG A 159 3.48 17.20 23.61
N ILE A 160 3.12 16.31 22.67
CA ILE A 160 2.72 16.73 21.31
C ILE A 160 1.37 17.45 21.34
N GLU A 161 0.44 17.02 22.18
CA GLU A 161 -0.85 17.71 22.35
C GLU A 161 -0.69 19.09 23.00
N GLU A 162 0.17 19.22 24.01
CA GLU A 162 0.50 20.48 24.70
C GLU A 162 1.13 21.52 23.78
N GLN A 163 1.80 21.10 22.70
CA GLN A 163 2.32 22.01 21.66
C GLN A 163 1.20 22.73 20.86
N GLY A 164 -0.07 22.35 21.05
CA GLY A 164 -1.21 23.05 20.45
C GLY A 164 -1.46 22.71 18.98
N TRP A 165 -0.85 21.64 18.44
CA TRP A 165 -1.13 21.16 17.08
C TRP A 165 -2.60 20.73 16.91
N PHE A 166 -3.22 20.23 17.98
CA PHE A 166 -4.59 19.69 17.98
C PHE A 166 -5.62 20.58 18.69
N SER A 167 -5.24 21.76 19.18
CA SER A 167 -6.16 22.73 19.77
C SER A 167 -6.68 23.72 18.72
N ARG A 168 -7.75 24.47 19.02
CA ARG A 168 -8.24 25.56 18.15
C ARG A 168 -7.67 26.92 18.56
N ASP A 169 -6.93 26.99 19.65
CA ASP A 169 -6.53 28.28 20.22
C ASP A 169 -5.35 28.91 19.48
N SER A 170 -5.40 30.25 19.37
CA SER A 170 -4.35 31.07 18.76
C SER A 170 -3.46 31.63 19.86
N PHE A 171 -2.17 31.26 19.87
CA PHE A 171 -1.25 31.61 20.95
C PHE A 171 -0.38 32.85 20.66
N LYS A 172 -0.41 33.40 19.43
CA LYS A 172 0.39 34.58 19.05
C LYS A 172 -0.46 35.85 18.91
N GLN A 173 -0.43 36.72 19.92
CA GLN A 173 -1.07 38.04 19.87
C GLN A 173 -0.16 39.18 19.35
N ASN A 174 1.17 39.01 19.34
CA ASN A 174 2.10 40.15 19.16
C ASN A 174 2.78 40.27 17.78
N GLN A 175 2.37 39.50 16.76
CA GLN A 175 2.97 39.56 15.41
C GLN A 175 2.03 40.26 14.42
N GLY A 176 2.57 41.13 13.56
CA GLY A 176 1.80 41.96 12.63
C GLY A 176 0.81 41.16 11.76
N SER A 177 -0.49 41.44 11.92
CA SER A 177 -1.60 40.77 11.22
C SER A 177 -1.44 40.72 9.70
N LYS A 178 -0.83 41.75 9.09
CA LYS A 178 -0.57 41.81 7.65
C LYS A 178 0.41 40.73 7.18
N ILE A 179 1.50 40.52 7.90
CA ILE A 179 2.50 39.49 7.56
C ILE A 179 1.86 38.10 7.68
N ARG A 180 1.07 37.87 8.73
CA ARG A 180 0.36 36.59 8.94
C ARG A 180 -0.59 36.27 7.80
N ARG A 181 -1.40 37.25 7.37
CA ARG A 181 -2.30 37.08 6.21
C ARG A 181 -1.52 36.84 4.92
N GLY A 182 -0.40 37.53 4.72
CA GLY A 182 0.50 37.34 3.57
C GLY A 182 1.10 35.93 3.53
N THR A 183 1.61 35.42 4.65
CA THR A 183 2.16 34.05 4.73
C THR A 183 1.08 33.00 4.50
N ILE A 184 -0.12 33.18 5.07
CA ILE A 184 -1.25 32.27 4.81
C ILE A 184 -1.58 32.24 3.31
N MET A 185 -1.69 33.41 2.66
CA MET A 185 -1.93 33.50 1.21
C MET A 185 -0.85 32.77 0.40
N CYS A 186 0.43 33.00 0.73
CA CYS A 186 1.55 32.35 0.06
C CYS A 186 1.49 30.82 0.20
N LEU A 187 1.24 30.31 1.42
CA LEU A 187 1.08 28.89 1.67
C LEU A 187 -0.12 28.30 0.92
N LEU A 188 -1.25 29.02 0.86
CA LEU A 188 -2.43 28.55 0.12
C LEU A 188 -2.18 28.50 -1.39
N ILE A 189 -1.44 29.46 -1.96
CA ILE A 189 -1.04 29.41 -3.37
C ILE A 189 -0.11 28.21 -3.61
N LEU A 190 0.87 27.97 -2.73
CA LEU A 190 1.78 26.83 -2.82
C LEU A 190 1.04 25.48 -2.73
N PHE A 191 0.15 25.32 -1.74
CA PHE A 191 -0.66 24.11 -1.62
C PHE A 191 -1.63 23.95 -2.79
N GLY A 192 -2.29 25.03 -3.22
CA GLY A 192 -3.22 25.01 -4.35
C GLY A 192 -2.56 24.58 -5.65
N THR A 193 -1.36 25.10 -5.93
CA THR A 193 -0.56 24.68 -7.10
C THR A 193 -0.09 23.23 -7.00
N GLY A 194 0.28 22.77 -5.80
CA GLY A 194 0.60 21.35 -5.54
C GLY A 194 -0.59 20.42 -5.78
N ILE A 195 -1.77 20.76 -5.26
CA ILE A 195 -3.02 19.99 -5.47
C ILE A 195 -3.38 19.94 -6.95
N MET A 196 -3.26 21.05 -7.67
CA MET A 196 -3.53 21.09 -9.12
C MET A 196 -2.59 20.16 -9.89
N THR A 197 -1.31 20.12 -9.52
CA THR A 197 -0.33 19.20 -10.12
C THR A 197 -0.70 17.74 -9.86
N LEU A 198 -1.12 17.41 -8.64
CA LEU A 198 -1.57 16.06 -8.28
C LEU A 198 -2.79 15.62 -9.10
N VAL A 199 -3.78 16.51 -9.26
CA VAL A 199 -4.98 16.24 -10.06
C VAL A 199 -4.63 16.06 -11.54
N ARG A 200 -3.75 16.91 -12.11
CA ARG A 200 -3.36 16.83 -13.52
C ARG A 200 -2.50 15.61 -13.87
N ASN A 201 -1.72 15.09 -12.91
CA ASN A 201 -0.86 13.93 -13.12
C ASN A 201 -1.58 12.60 -12.81
N ASP A 202 -2.92 12.58 -12.74
CA ASP A 202 -3.74 11.40 -12.42
C ASP A 202 -3.36 10.67 -11.12
N THR A 203 -2.62 11.34 -10.23
CA THR A 203 -2.27 10.77 -8.92
C THR A 203 -3.50 10.56 -8.05
N LEU A 204 -4.57 11.31 -8.30
CA LEU A 204 -5.85 11.21 -7.60
C LEU A 204 -6.93 10.54 -8.47
N ALA A 205 -6.61 9.86 -9.57
CA ALA A 205 -7.61 9.26 -10.45
C ALA A 205 -8.41 8.11 -9.78
N ARG A 206 -9.66 7.89 -10.20
CA ARG A 206 -10.48 6.75 -9.75
C ARG A 206 -9.74 5.45 -9.99
N ASN A 207 -9.63 4.61 -8.96
CA ASN A 207 -8.95 3.32 -9.05
C ASN A 207 -7.50 3.41 -9.59
N GLY A 208 -6.87 4.59 -9.50
CA GLY A 208 -5.52 4.78 -10.00
C GLY A 208 -4.55 3.78 -9.39
N SER A 209 -3.61 3.28 -10.20
CA SER A 209 -2.56 2.33 -9.76
C SER A 209 -1.80 2.84 -8.53
N ASN A 210 -1.70 4.16 -8.36
CA ASN A 210 -0.98 4.81 -7.28
C ASN A 210 -1.59 4.61 -5.88
N TRP A 211 -2.86 4.19 -5.78
CA TRP A 211 -3.54 3.95 -4.48
C TRP A 211 -3.81 2.46 -4.22
N GLN A 212 -3.06 1.62 -4.92
CA GLN A 212 -3.13 0.17 -4.79
C GLN A 212 -1.97 -0.31 -3.92
N ILE A 213 -2.29 -0.99 -2.81
CA ILE A 213 -1.30 -1.79 -2.10
C ILE A 213 -1.34 -3.19 -2.71
N GLU A 214 -0.26 -3.56 -3.37
CA GLU A 214 -0.03 -4.92 -3.86
C GLU A 214 0.22 -5.84 -2.67
N ILE A 215 -0.49 -6.96 -2.61
CA ILE A 215 -0.29 -7.98 -1.58
C ILE A 215 0.88 -8.87 -2.03
N PRO A 216 1.99 -8.91 -1.27
CA PRO A 216 3.13 -9.77 -1.57
C PRO A 216 2.72 -11.24 -1.69
N TYR A 217 3.44 -12.03 -2.52
CA TYR A 217 3.19 -13.47 -2.74
C TYR A 217 1.83 -13.84 -3.36
N THR A 218 1.01 -12.85 -3.75
CA THR A 218 -0.23 -13.11 -4.51
C THR A 218 -0.04 -12.96 -6.02
N GLY A 219 1.17 -12.65 -6.47
CA GLY A 219 1.50 -12.43 -7.86
C GLY A 219 1.23 -13.65 -8.73
N LYS A 220 0.54 -13.45 -9.85
CA LYS A 220 0.40 -14.44 -10.93
C LYS A 220 1.12 -13.94 -12.17
N VAL A 221 1.69 -14.83 -12.95
CA VAL A 221 2.34 -14.49 -14.22
C VAL A 221 1.29 -14.55 -15.32
N LYS A 222 1.05 -13.40 -15.95
CA LYS A 222 0.24 -13.30 -17.16
C LYS A 222 1.16 -13.52 -18.36
N ILE A 223 0.90 -14.60 -19.09
CA ILE A 223 1.67 -15.01 -20.26
C ILE A 223 0.78 -14.80 -21.49
N SER A 224 1.32 -14.08 -22.48
CA SER A 224 0.62 -13.88 -23.75
C SER A 224 0.82 -15.11 -24.65
N PRO A 225 -0.17 -15.50 -25.49
CA PRO A 225 -0.11 -16.73 -26.30
C PRO A 225 1.14 -16.84 -27.19
N ASP A 226 1.63 -15.71 -27.69
CA ASP A 226 2.81 -15.54 -28.53
C ASP A 226 4.14 -15.75 -27.78
N LYS A 227 4.10 -15.65 -26.45
CA LYS A 227 5.26 -15.67 -25.55
C LYS A 227 5.37 -16.91 -24.67
N VAL A 228 4.49 -17.91 -24.82
CA VAL A 228 4.54 -19.15 -24.01
C VAL A 228 5.71 -20.06 -24.42
N GLY A 229 6.13 -20.02 -25.68
CA GLY A 229 7.28 -20.81 -26.17
C GLY A 229 7.10 -22.32 -25.97
N ASP A 230 8.21 -23.01 -25.66
CA ASP A 230 8.23 -24.46 -25.45
C ASP A 230 7.69 -24.88 -24.07
N ALA A 231 7.49 -23.92 -23.15
CA ALA A 231 6.92 -24.17 -21.81
C ALA A 231 5.44 -24.53 -21.81
N LEU A 232 4.74 -24.37 -22.94
CA LEU A 232 3.32 -24.65 -23.06
C LEU A 232 2.98 -26.10 -22.67
N ALA A 233 3.78 -27.08 -23.10
CA ALA A 233 3.52 -28.49 -22.83
C ALA A 233 3.58 -28.82 -21.33
N ILE A 234 4.49 -28.17 -20.60
CA ILE A 234 4.65 -28.35 -19.14
C ILE A 234 3.54 -27.62 -18.38
N LEU A 235 3.12 -26.46 -18.87
CA LEU A 235 2.00 -25.73 -18.28
C LEU A 235 0.67 -26.47 -18.50
N GLN A 236 0.48 -27.09 -19.67
CA GLN A 236 -0.71 -27.89 -19.95
C GLN A 236 -0.79 -29.15 -19.08
N SER A 237 0.34 -29.82 -18.83
CA SER A 237 0.37 -30.98 -17.93
C SER A 237 0.07 -30.60 -16.48
N ALA A 238 0.38 -29.36 -16.07
CA ALA A 238 -0.02 -28.79 -14.79
C ALA A 238 -1.50 -28.32 -14.73
N GLY A 239 -2.27 -28.52 -15.81
CA GLY A 239 -3.71 -28.25 -15.85
C GLY A 239 -4.10 -26.87 -16.39
N TYR A 240 -3.15 -26.07 -16.89
CA TYR A 240 -3.45 -24.76 -17.48
C TYR A 240 -3.91 -24.91 -18.94
N LYS A 241 -5.11 -24.39 -19.23
CA LYS A 241 -5.68 -24.40 -20.59
C LYS A 241 -5.24 -23.16 -21.37
N ASN A 242 -4.96 -23.36 -22.66
CA ASN A 242 -4.56 -22.29 -23.57
C ASN A 242 -5.80 -21.65 -24.23
N ASP A 243 -6.64 -21.01 -23.43
CA ASP A 243 -7.86 -20.31 -23.89
C ASP A 243 -7.59 -18.79 -24.07
N GLY A 244 -6.36 -18.41 -24.44
CA GLY A 244 -5.91 -17.03 -24.57
C GLY A 244 -4.87 -16.62 -23.53
N GLU A 245 -5.15 -15.61 -22.71
CA GLU A 245 -4.22 -15.13 -21.69
C GLU A 245 -4.06 -16.15 -20.56
N LEU A 246 -2.87 -16.75 -20.45
CA LEU A 246 -2.56 -17.74 -19.43
C LEU A 246 -2.15 -17.04 -18.12
N LEU A 247 -2.95 -17.25 -17.06
CA LEU A 247 -2.65 -16.80 -15.71
C LEU A 247 -2.10 -17.96 -14.88
N VAL A 248 -0.78 -17.99 -14.74
CA VAL A 248 -0.05 -19.09 -14.10
C VAL A 248 0.47 -18.65 -12.74
N SER A 249 0.52 -19.57 -11.77
CA SER A 249 1.26 -19.35 -10.52
C SER A 249 2.73 -19.05 -10.81
N ARG A 250 3.36 -18.16 -10.03
CA ARG A 250 4.80 -17.89 -10.14
C ARG A 250 5.65 -19.14 -9.90
N ALA A 251 5.18 -20.06 -9.05
CA ALA A 251 5.85 -21.33 -8.79
C ALA A 251 5.81 -22.25 -10.02
N ASP A 252 4.64 -22.44 -10.61
CA ASP A 252 4.45 -23.29 -11.78
C ASP A 252 5.14 -22.72 -13.02
N PHE A 253 5.07 -21.40 -13.21
CA PHE A 253 5.81 -20.70 -14.27
C PHE A 253 7.32 -20.90 -14.13
N ARG A 254 7.84 -20.82 -12.90
CA ARG A 254 9.25 -21.10 -12.61
C ARG A 254 9.63 -22.54 -12.88
N MET A 255 8.80 -23.49 -12.45
CA MET A 255 9.04 -24.91 -12.67
C MET A 255 9.09 -25.22 -14.17
N ALA A 256 8.14 -24.69 -14.94
CA ALA A 256 8.09 -24.85 -16.40
C ALA A 256 9.33 -24.24 -17.09
N ASN A 257 9.75 -23.03 -16.71
CA ASN A 257 10.93 -22.41 -17.30
C ASN A 257 12.25 -23.07 -16.87
N SER A 258 12.33 -23.60 -15.64
CA SER A 258 13.54 -24.30 -15.16
C SER A 258 13.72 -25.66 -15.83
N ALA A 259 12.63 -26.31 -16.19
CA ALA A 259 12.65 -27.55 -16.97
C ALA A 259 13.08 -27.35 -18.44
N ILE A 260 13.14 -26.08 -18.90
CA ILE A 260 13.40 -25.68 -20.30
C ILE A 260 14.61 -24.75 -20.37
N ASP A 261 15.47 -24.73 -19.34
CA ASP A 261 16.63 -23.83 -19.30
C ASP A 261 17.52 -24.03 -20.56
N PRO A 262 17.64 -23.02 -21.44
CA PRO A 262 18.42 -23.12 -22.69
C PRO A 262 19.91 -23.36 -22.45
N ASN A 263 20.41 -23.16 -21.22
CA ASN A 263 21.78 -23.45 -20.87
C ASN A 263 22.01 -24.95 -20.64
N LEU A 264 21.02 -25.65 -20.10
CA LEU A 264 21.11 -27.06 -19.71
C LEU A 264 20.45 -28.01 -20.72
N PHE A 265 19.41 -27.54 -21.40
CA PHE A 265 18.59 -28.35 -22.30
C PHE A 265 18.57 -27.78 -23.72
N ILE A 266 18.31 -28.66 -24.69
CA ILE A 266 18.10 -28.33 -26.10
C ILE A 266 16.93 -29.14 -26.66
N LYS A 267 16.27 -28.59 -27.67
CA LYS A 267 15.19 -29.26 -28.39
C LYS A 267 15.74 -29.94 -29.63
N ILE A 268 15.31 -31.16 -29.90
CA ILE A 268 15.61 -31.81 -31.18
C ILE A 268 14.68 -31.22 -32.26
N GLY A 269 15.27 -30.51 -33.22
CA GLY A 269 14.54 -29.80 -34.27
C GLY A 269 14.24 -30.68 -35.49
N LEU A 270 15.26 -31.35 -36.02
CA LEU A 270 15.13 -32.25 -37.17
C LEU A 270 15.84 -33.59 -36.91
N LEU A 271 15.15 -34.69 -37.23
CA LEU A 271 15.74 -36.03 -37.29
C LEU A 271 16.54 -36.17 -38.59
N THR A 272 17.75 -35.63 -38.61
CA THR A 272 18.72 -35.85 -39.69
C THR A 272 19.69 -36.97 -39.31
N GLY A 273 19.23 -38.22 -39.23
CA GLY A 273 20.09 -39.39 -39.02
C GLY A 273 19.55 -40.44 -38.05
N ASP A 274 20.46 -41.29 -37.55
CA ASP A 274 20.19 -42.46 -36.68
C ASP A 274 20.09 -42.10 -35.19
N SER A 275 19.69 -40.87 -34.87
CA SER A 275 19.53 -40.41 -33.48
C SER A 275 18.46 -41.22 -32.76
N LYS A 276 18.69 -41.53 -31.48
CA LYS A 276 17.70 -42.23 -30.64
C LYS A 276 16.56 -41.34 -30.16
N TYR A 277 16.73 -40.01 -30.24
CA TYR A 277 15.75 -39.02 -29.77
C TYR A 277 14.66 -38.74 -30.81
N LYS A 278 13.49 -38.34 -30.31
CA LYS A 278 12.34 -37.97 -31.15
C LYS A 278 12.35 -36.48 -31.48
N ILE A 279 11.75 -36.12 -32.62
CA ILE A 279 11.53 -34.71 -32.98
C ILE A 279 10.70 -34.04 -31.88
N GLY A 280 11.15 -32.87 -31.42
CA GLY A 280 10.51 -32.09 -30.36
C GLY A 280 10.82 -32.55 -28.94
N GLU A 281 11.62 -33.60 -28.76
CA GLU A 281 12.08 -34.04 -27.44
C GLU A 281 13.08 -33.05 -26.83
N ILE A 282 12.95 -32.80 -25.52
CA ILE A 282 13.83 -31.91 -24.76
C ILE A 282 14.85 -32.79 -24.05
N VAL A 283 16.14 -32.59 -24.38
CA VAL A 283 17.24 -33.43 -23.90
C VAL A 283 18.30 -32.53 -23.25
N SER A 284 19.03 -33.05 -22.27
CA SER A 284 20.17 -32.34 -21.70
C SER A 284 21.29 -32.17 -22.74
N LYS A 285 22.00 -31.04 -22.69
CA LYS A 285 23.12 -30.77 -23.60
C LYS A 285 24.22 -31.81 -23.49
N ASP A 286 24.53 -32.28 -22.29
CA ASP A 286 25.60 -33.25 -22.06
C ASP A 286 25.28 -34.58 -22.75
N SER A 287 24.06 -35.10 -22.58
CA SER A 287 23.64 -36.36 -23.20
C SER A 287 23.51 -36.25 -24.72
N PHE A 288 23.13 -35.07 -25.23
CA PHE A 288 23.14 -34.84 -26.68
C PHE A 288 24.55 -34.73 -27.25
N GLN A 289 25.48 -34.06 -26.56
CA GLN A 289 26.87 -33.95 -26.99
C GLN A 289 27.58 -35.30 -26.97
N GLU A 290 27.32 -36.14 -25.97
CA GLU A 290 27.85 -37.50 -25.88
C GLU A 290 27.37 -38.36 -27.05
N GLU A 291 26.06 -38.38 -27.32
CA GLU A 291 25.50 -39.11 -28.46
C GLU A 291 25.99 -38.55 -29.80
N SER A 292 26.08 -37.22 -29.94
CA SER A 292 26.61 -36.61 -31.15
C SER A 292 28.06 -37.04 -31.40
N ARG A 293 28.90 -37.16 -30.35
CA ARG A 293 30.28 -37.65 -30.49
C ARG A 293 30.32 -39.12 -30.90
N GLU A 294 29.46 -39.95 -30.32
CA GLU A 294 29.37 -41.38 -30.67
C GLU A 294 28.90 -41.59 -32.11
N LEU A 295 27.89 -40.85 -32.54
CA LEU A 295 27.37 -40.93 -33.91
C LEU A 295 28.42 -40.46 -34.92
N ILE A 296 29.11 -39.35 -34.65
CA ILE A 296 30.22 -38.87 -35.50
C ILE A 296 31.35 -39.91 -35.58
N LYS A 297 31.69 -40.56 -34.46
CA LYS A 297 32.72 -41.61 -34.43
C LYS A 297 32.36 -42.83 -35.29
N ASN A 298 31.06 -43.08 -35.47
CA ASN A 298 30.53 -44.20 -36.25
C ASN A 298 30.09 -43.79 -37.67
N ASP A 299 30.54 -42.64 -38.20
CA ASP A 299 30.16 -42.06 -39.51
C ASP A 299 28.64 -41.85 -39.71
N ARG A 300 27.90 -41.66 -38.61
CA ARG A 300 26.46 -41.38 -38.62
C ARG A 300 26.20 -39.90 -38.36
N LYS A 301 25.11 -39.39 -38.93
CA LYS A 301 24.71 -37.99 -38.78
C LYS A 301 23.94 -37.77 -37.46
N PRO A 302 24.33 -36.79 -36.63
CA PRO A 302 23.56 -36.42 -35.45
C PRO A 302 22.30 -35.61 -35.83
N ALA A 303 21.33 -35.59 -34.92
CA ALA A 303 20.13 -34.77 -35.11
C ALA A 303 20.45 -33.27 -35.02
N GLU A 304 19.65 -32.44 -35.69
CA GLU A 304 19.80 -30.99 -35.63
C GLU A 304 19.07 -30.45 -34.39
N SER A 305 19.77 -29.68 -33.57
CA SER A 305 19.22 -29.08 -32.35
C SER A 305 18.75 -27.65 -32.57
N VAL A 306 17.64 -27.27 -31.95
CA VAL A 306 17.08 -25.92 -31.95
C VAL A 306 17.11 -25.37 -30.52
N PRO A 307 17.50 -24.10 -30.31
CA PRO A 307 17.49 -23.49 -28.98
C PRO A 307 16.05 -23.40 -28.44
N LEU A 308 15.90 -23.71 -27.15
CA LEU A 308 14.60 -23.65 -26.48
C LEU A 308 14.14 -22.21 -26.30
N LYS A 309 12.84 -21.96 -26.53
CA LYS A 309 12.22 -20.67 -26.25
C LYS A 309 11.52 -20.70 -24.89
N VAL A 310 12.07 -19.94 -23.94
CA VAL A 310 11.53 -19.79 -22.57
C VAL A 310 10.25 -18.96 -22.60
N ALA A 311 9.32 -19.20 -21.67
CA ALA A 311 8.13 -18.39 -21.54
C ALA A 311 8.44 -17.02 -20.92
N GLU A 312 7.86 -15.96 -21.49
CA GLU A 312 7.91 -14.60 -20.95
C GLU A 312 6.52 -14.16 -20.49
N GLY A 313 6.46 -13.52 -19.33
CA GLY A 313 5.19 -12.99 -18.81
C GLY A 313 5.39 -11.84 -17.83
N THR A 314 4.32 -11.10 -17.60
CA THR A 314 4.29 -9.99 -16.66
C THR A 314 3.65 -10.44 -15.35
N VAL A 315 4.26 -10.10 -14.21
CA VAL A 315 3.68 -10.43 -12.90
C VAL A 315 2.56 -9.44 -12.59
N ILE A 316 1.38 -9.97 -12.26
CA ILE A 316 0.22 -9.21 -11.81
C ILE A 316 -0.08 -9.59 -10.38
N TYR A 317 -0.06 -8.60 -9.50
CA TYR A 317 -0.37 -8.76 -8.08
C TYR A 317 -1.85 -8.63 -7.80
N ARG A 318 -2.33 -9.31 -6.76
CA ARG A 318 -3.60 -8.94 -6.14
C ARG A 318 -3.37 -7.64 -5.40
N SER A 319 -4.16 -6.62 -5.71
CA SER A 319 -4.08 -5.33 -5.04
C SER A 319 -5.33 -5.04 -4.21
N LEU A 320 -5.11 -4.35 -3.09
CA LEU A 320 -6.15 -3.69 -2.31
C LEU A 320 -6.15 -2.22 -2.69
N ILE A 321 -7.28 -1.75 -3.21
CA ILE A 321 -7.48 -0.33 -3.48
C ILE A 321 -7.81 0.34 -2.15
N LEU A 322 -6.91 1.17 -1.63
CA LEU A 322 -7.10 1.84 -0.34
C LEU A 322 -8.22 2.89 -0.41
N LEU A 323 -8.25 3.65 -1.50
CA LEU A 323 -9.10 4.83 -1.65
C LEU A 323 -9.64 4.93 -3.10
N PRO A 324 -10.59 4.08 -3.52
CA PRO A 324 -11.13 4.11 -4.89
C PRO A 324 -11.92 5.38 -5.19
N GLY A 325 -12.44 6.05 -4.16
CA GLY A 325 -13.12 7.35 -4.25
C GLY A 325 -12.20 8.57 -4.18
N ILE A 326 -10.88 8.41 -4.18
CA ILE A 326 -9.92 9.49 -3.91
C ILE A 326 -10.03 10.68 -4.87
N GLN A 327 -10.50 10.47 -6.10
CA GLN A 327 -10.69 11.56 -7.07
C GLN A 327 -11.70 12.60 -6.60
N PHE A 328 -12.69 12.18 -5.82
CA PHE A 328 -13.75 13.07 -5.34
C PHE A 328 -13.38 13.70 -4.00
N SER A 329 -12.68 12.95 -3.16
CA SER A 329 -12.41 13.33 -1.76
C SER A 329 -11.02 13.90 -1.53
N GLY A 330 -10.02 13.42 -2.28
CA GLY A 330 -8.62 13.79 -2.16
C GLY A 330 -8.39 15.29 -2.29
N PRO A 331 -8.87 15.95 -3.36
CA PRO A 331 -8.73 17.40 -3.49
C PRO A 331 -9.39 18.17 -2.33
N ILE A 332 -10.57 17.76 -1.89
CA ILE A 332 -11.31 18.41 -0.78
C ILE A 332 -10.53 18.27 0.53
N LEU A 333 -10.07 17.07 0.86
CA LEU A 333 -9.29 16.80 2.06
C LEU A 333 -7.96 17.56 2.05
N LEU A 334 -7.29 17.62 0.90
CA LEU A 334 -6.05 18.39 0.75
C LEU A 334 -6.28 19.89 0.90
N ILE A 335 -7.40 20.44 0.40
CA ILE A 335 -7.77 21.85 0.62
C ILE A 335 -8.02 22.13 2.10
N ILE A 336 -8.79 21.27 2.78
CA ILE A 336 -9.05 21.42 4.23
C ILE A 336 -7.74 21.34 5.02
N LEU A 337 -6.87 20.39 4.68
CA LEU A 337 -5.56 20.23 5.30
C LEU A 337 -4.66 21.45 5.02
N ALA A 338 -4.65 21.96 3.79
CA ALA A 338 -3.90 23.14 3.41
C ALA A 338 -4.36 24.38 4.19
N LEU A 339 -5.67 24.58 4.33
CA LEU A 339 -6.25 25.66 5.15
C LEU A 339 -5.83 25.52 6.62
N TRP A 340 -5.93 24.30 7.17
CA TRP A 340 -5.53 24.01 8.55
C TRP A 340 -4.05 24.28 8.79
N ILE A 341 -3.16 23.73 7.96
CA ILE A 341 -1.71 23.89 8.07
C ILE A 341 -1.31 25.35 7.88
N SER A 342 -1.85 26.02 6.85
CA SER A 342 -1.53 27.43 6.57
C SER A 342 -1.90 28.31 7.76
N TRP A 343 -3.06 28.06 8.36
CA TRP A 343 -3.46 28.74 9.58
C TRP A 343 -2.56 28.36 10.76
N LYS A 344 -2.31 27.06 11.01
CA LYS A 344 -1.54 26.58 12.16
C LYS A 344 -0.08 27.03 12.18
N VAL A 345 0.64 26.90 11.08
CA VAL A 345 2.06 27.32 10.98
C VAL A 345 2.25 28.78 11.41
N VAL A 346 1.26 29.63 11.12
CA VAL A 346 1.29 31.06 11.42
C VAL A 346 0.75 31.38 12.83
N ASN A 347 0.12 30.41 13.51
CA ASN A 347 -0.50 30.56 14.84
C ASN A 347 0.22 29.82 15.98
N ILE A 348 1.06 28.83 15.68
CA ILE A 348 1.80 28.03 16.68
C ILE A 348 2.99 28.85 17.22
N PRO A 349 3.31 28.76 18.53
CA PRO A 349 4.53 29.36 19.08
C PRO A 349 5.76 28.71 18.42
N VAL A 350 6.69 29.55 17.94
CA VAL A 350 7.99 29.05 17.48
C VAL A 350 8.75 28.72 18.75
N PHE A 351 9.00 27.43 18.96
CA PHE A 351 9.84 26.82 20.00
C PHE A 351 10.34 27.79 21.08
N ALA A 352 9.65 27.81 22.23
CA ALA A 352 10.16 28.38 23.47
C ALA A 352 10.43 27.23 24.44
#